data_AF-W1PK87-F1
#
_entry.id   AF-W1PK87-F1
#
_cell.length_a   1.000
_cell.length_b   1.000
_cell.length_c   1.000
_cell.angle_alpha   90.00
_cell.angle_beta   90.00
_cell.angle_gamma   90.00
#
_symmetry.space_group_name_H-M   'P 1'
#
loop_
_entity.id
_entity.type
_entity.pdbx_description
1 polymer ?
#
loop_
_entity_poly.entity_id
_entity_poly.type
_entity_poly.pdbx_seq_one_letter_code
_entity_poly.pdbx_strand_id
1 'polypeptide(L)'
;MDWGNVTAEDLADALREVDWSSPPRPVSEFFSRFTIPRSYAKWNSRLKCNLYYYRTNYFIMVIFILGLGFLRKPLAIVAALLTGLSIAFLNDSFAVTFNEKVTRTVRQFSPHLAAKMRPPVAPVIRGRPSVKRQIHICGRPRWMFVFVFSAASFFLWFASCGLLTVLWAFVIGLLATILHASFRTPNLKARLNTFREEFRAVWRNYSEL
;
A
#
# COMPACT_ATOMS: atom_id res chain seq x y z
N MET A 1 15.85 -0.95 -29.28
CA MET A 1 15.11 0.26 -28.86
C MET A 1 15.96 1.52 -28.69
N ASP A 2 15.75 2.51 -29.55
CA ASP A 2 16.14 3.90 -29.28
C ASP A 2 15.09 4.55 -28.39
N TRP A 3 15.31 4.52 -27.08
CA TRP A 3 14.43 5.14 -26.08
C TRP A 3 14.20 6.66 -26.29
N GLY A 4 14.93 7.29 -27.21
CA GLY A 4 14.68 8.66 -27.65
C GLY A 4 13.35 8.82 -28.39
N ASN A 5 12.91 7.81 -29.14
CA ASN A 5 11.71 7.85 -29.98
C ASN A 5 10.46 7.32 -29.29
N VAL A 6 10.62 6.56 -28.20
CA VAL A 6 9.50 6.03 -27.40
C VAL A 6 8.73 7.20 -26.78
N THR A 7 7.43 7.31 -27.00
CA THR A 7 6.63 8.38 -26.38
C THR A 7 6.37 8.09 -24.89
N ALA A 8 5.83 9.07 -24.17
CA ALA A 8 5.45 8.85 -22.77
C ALA A 8 4.24 7.90 -22.66
N GLU A 9 3.35 7.93 -23.65
CA GLU A 9 2.16 7.08 -23.75
C GLU A 9 2.57 5.63 -23.96
N ASP A 10 3.44 5.35 -24.94
CA ASP A 10 3.98 4.00 -25.17
C ASP A 10 4.63 3.40 -23.93
N LEU A 11 5.35 4.23 -23.15
CA LEU A 11 5.97 3.78 -21.91
C LEU A 11 4.92 3.47 -20.83
N ALA A 12 3.86 4.28 -20.73
CA ALA A 12 2.79 4.07 -19.77
C ALA A 12 2.01 2.78 -20.07
N ASP A 13 1.70 2.55 -21.36
CA ASP A 13 1.04 1.32 -21.81
C ASP A 13 1.92 0.10 -21.56
N ALA A 14 3.22 0.19 -21.89
CA ALA A 14 4.18 -0.89 -21.60
C ALA A 14 4.30 -1.19 -20.09
N LEU A 15 4.22 -0.18 -19.22
CA LEU A 15 4.22 -0.38 -17.76
C LEU A 15 2.92 -1.00 -17.24
N ARG A 16 1.80 -0.78 -17.94
CA ARG A 16 0.49 -1.31 -17.57
C ARG A 16 0.34 -2.78 -17.96
N GLU A 17 0.86 -3.16 -19.12
CA GLU A 17 0.82 -4.54 -19.63
C GLU A 17 1.81 -5.49 -18.93
N VAL A 18 2.72 -4.93 -18.17
CA VAL A 18 3.83 -5.65 -17.56
C VAL A 18 3.39 -6.45 -16.32
N ASP A 19 3.84 -7.71 -16.27
CA ASP A 19 3.69 -8.56 -15.08
C ASP A 19 4.59 -8.10 -13.92
N TRP A 20 3.94 -7.68 -12.84
CA TRP A 20 4.58 -7.19 -11.60
C TRP A 20 5.12 -8.31 -10.68
N SER A 21 4.89 -9.57 -11.03
CA SER A 21 5.41 -10.74 -10.32
C SER A 21 6.91 -11.00 -10.58
N SER A 22 7.53 -10.25 -11.49
CA SER A 22 8.93 -10.37 -11.83
C SER A 22 9.84 -10.03 -10.63
N PRO A 23 10.83 -10.87 -10.29
CA PRO A 23 11.73 -10.60 -9.17
C PRO A 23 12.56 -9.33 -9.40
N PRO A 24 12.93 -8.60 -8.33
CA PRO A 24 13.77 -7.42 -8.45
C PRO A 24 15.14 -7.78 -9.03
N ARG A 25 15.73 -6.83 -9.76
CA ARG A 25 17.09 -6.95 -10.28
C ARG A 25 18.12 -6.88 -9.14
N PRO A 26 19.30 -7.51 -9.29
CA PRO A 26 20.33 -7.50 -8.26
C PRO A 26 20.68 -6.07 -7.79
N VAL A 27 20.79 -5.88 -6.47
CA VAL A 27 21.09 -4.56 -5.87
C VAL A 27 22.45 -4.02 -6.27
N SER A 28 23.43 -4.89 -6.49
CA SER A 28 24.75 -4.52 -7.02
C SER A 28 24.65 -3.94 -8.44
N GLU A 29 23.75 -4.47 -9.27
CA GLU A 29 23.46 -3.93 -10.60
C GLU A 29 22.77 -2.57 -10.48
N PHE A 30 21.82 -2.44 -9.56
CA PHE A 30 21.03 -1.24 -9.34
C PHE A 30 21.91 -0.02 -8.97
N PHE A 31 22.90 -0.20 -8.09
CA PHE A 31 23.76 0.89 -7.60
C PHE A 31 25.16 0.99 -8.25
N SER A 32 25.45 0.25 -9.33
CA SER A 32 26.84 0.12 -9.82
C SER A 32 27.48 1.36 -10.48
N ARG A 33 26.75 2.17 -11.28
CA ARG A 33 27.34 3.30 -12.02
C ARG A 33 26.38 4.47 -12.21
N PHE A 34 26.79 5.66 -11.76
CA PHE A 34 26.06 6.91 -11.93
C PHE A 34 26.91 7.92 -12.71
N THR A 35 26.30 8.62 -13.66
CA THR A 35 26.95 9.68 -14.44
C THR A 35 25.96 10.79 -14.76
N ILE A 36 26.45 12.02 -14.78
CA ILE A 36 25.64 13.18 -15.19
C ILE A 36 25.40 13.10 -16.70
N PRO A 37 24.14 13.15 -17.17
CA PRO A 37 23.83 13.13 -18.60
C PRO A 37 24.31 14.42 -19.26
N ARG A 38 24.98 14.29 -20.41
CA ARG A 38 25.56 15.42 -21.15
C ARG A 38 24.56 16.20 -22.02
N SER A 39 23.37 15.65 -22.25
CA SER A 39 22.32 16.30 -23.05
C SER A 39 20.92 15.84 -22.63
N TYR A 40 19.91 16.66 -22.90
CA TYR A 40 18.51 16.34 -22.61
C TYR A 40 18.04 15.06 -23.31
N ALA A 41 18.37 14.89 -24.60
CA ALA A 41 18.01 13.68 -25.35
C ALA A 41 18.59 12.40 -24.70
N LYS A 42 19.85 12.47 -24.23
CA LYS A 42 20.48 11.36 -23.50
C LYS A 42 19.82 11.14 -22.15
N TRP A 43 19.51 12.20 -21.41
CA TRP A 43 18.79 12.10 -20.13
C TRP A 43 17.43 11.44 -20.30
N ASN A 44 16.63 11.88 -21.26
CA ASN A 44 15.29 11.35 -21.53
C ASN A 44 15.33 9.85 -21.88
N SER A 45 16.26 9.46 -22.75
CA SER A 45 16.49 8.05 -23.10
C SER A 45 16.91 7.21 -21.88
N ARG A 46 17.78 7.74 -21.02
CA ARG A 46 18.22 7.07 -19.79
C ARG A 46 17.08 6.86 -18.81
N LEU A 47 16.29 7.92 -18.59
CA LEU A 47 15.17 7.90 -17.66
C LEU A 47 14.18 6.79 -18.04
N LYS A 48 13.73 6.77 -19.29
CA LYS A 48 12.78 5.77 -19.80
C LYS A 48 13.34 4.34 -19.71
N CYS A 49 14.58 4.13 -20.17
CA CYS A 49 15.23 2.82 -20.14
C CYS A 49 15.38 2.28 -18.71
N ASN A 50 15.87 3.11 -17.79
CA ASN A 50 16.09 2.69 -16.42
C ASN A 50 14.76 2.44 -15.69
N LEU A 51 13.76 3.30 -15.90
CA LEU A 51 12.44 3.18 -15.25
C LEU A 51 11.74 1.88 -15.66
N TYR A 52 11.79 1.52 -16.94
CA TYR A 52 11.24 0.26 -17.42
C TYR A 52 12.03 -0.96 -16.89
N TYR A 53 13.37 -0.92 -16.98
CA TYR A 53 14.21 -2.08 -16.62
C TYR A 53 14.27 -2.38 -15.11
N TYR A 54 14.27 -1.35 -14.26
CA TYR A 54 14.36 -1.45 -12.80
C TYR A 54 13.02 -1.15 -12.09
N ARG A 55 11.89 -1.20 -12.79
CA ARG A 55 10.54 -0.92 -12.26
C ARG A 55 10.26 -1.52 -10.87
N THR A 56 10.55 -2.81 -10.68
CA THR A 56 10.33 -3.51 -9.41
C THR A 56 11.24 -2.99 -8.30
N ASN A 57 12.50 -2.67 -8.61
CA ASN A 57 13.44 -2.09 -7.66
C ASN A 57 12.99 -0.69 -7.23
N TYR A 58 12.50 0.14 -8.16
CA TYR A 58 11.95 1.46 -7.85
C TYR A 58 10.69 1.37 -7.00
N PHE A 59 9.79 0.42 -7.29
CA PHE A 59 8.61 0.17 -6.47
C PHE A 59 8.99 -0.20 -5.04
N ILE A 60 9.94 -1.14 -4.87
CA ILE A 60 10.46 -1.52 -3.55
C ILE A 60 11.10 -0.33 -2.85
N MET A 61 11.88 0.49 -3.56
CA MET A 61 12.52 1.68 -3.00
C MET A 61 11.48 2.70 -2.49
N VAL A 62 10.41 2.94 -3.24
CA VAL A 62 9.31 3.83 -2.82
C VAL A 62 8.62 3.28 -1.57
N ILE A 63 8.26 2.00 -1.56
CA ILE A 63 7.67 1.34 -0.37
C ILE A 63 8.60 1.42 0.83
N PHE A 64 9.89 1.20 0.63
CA PHE A 64 10.89 1.27 1.69
C PHE A 64 11.00 2.69 2.28
N ILE A 65 11.07 3.72 1.44
CA ILE A 65 11.11 5.12 1.89
C ILE A 65 9.81 5.50 2.61
N LEU A 66 8.65 5.08 2.11
CA LEU A 66 7.36 5.26 2.77
C LEU A 66 7.33 4.57 4.14
N GLY A 67 7.77 3.31 4.21
CA GLY A 67 7.86 2.54 5.45
C GLY A 67 8.77 3.20 6.49
N LEU A 68 9.94 3.68 6.09
CA LEU A 68 10.83 4.43 6.98
C LEU A 68 10.24 5.76 7.42
N GLY A 69 9.55 6.49 6.52
CA GLY A 69 8.86 7.73 6.84
C GLY A 69 7.78 7.52 7.91
N PHE A 70 7.04 6.42 7.79
CA PHE A 70 6.04 6.00 8.75
C PHE A 70 6.64 5.56 10.09
N LEU A 71 7.68 4.73 10.07
CA LEU A 71 8.35 4.21 11.28
C LEU A 71 8.99 5.31 12.14
N ARG A 72 9.42 6.42 11.53
CA ARG A 72 9.98 7.57 12.26
C ARG A 72 8.94 8.35 13.08
N LYS A 73 7.65 8.12 12.87
CA LYS A 73 6.57 8.85 13.55
C LYS A 73 5.70 7.88 14.34
N PRO A 74 6.05 7.55 15.61
CA PRO A 74 5.30 6.57 16.40
C PRO A 74 3.82 6.93 16.58
N LEU A 75 3.49 8.22 16.61
CA LEU A 75 2.10 8.69 16.66
C LEU A 75 1.30 8.34 15.40
N ALA A 76 1.92 8.35 14.22
CA ALA A 76 1.27 7.95 12.97
C ALA A 76 1.00 6.44 12.94
N ILE A 77 1.87 5.64 13.57
CA ILE A 77 1.66 4.19 13.74
C ILE A 77 0.42 3.93 14.59
N VAL A 78 0.31 4.60 15.74
CA VAL A 78 -0.86 4.49 16.62
C VAL A 78 -2.12 4.98 15.89
N ALA A 79 -2.03 6.10 15.18
CA ALA A 79 -3.16 6.63 14.40
C ALA A 79 -3.67 5.61 13.36
N ALA A 80 -2.76 4.99 12.59
CA ALA A 80 -3.10 4.00 11.58
C ALA A 80 -3.67 2.70 12.20
N LEU A 81 -3.13 2.26 13.33
CA LEU A 81 -3.68 1.10 14.07
C LEU A 81 -5.11 1.36 14.52
N LEU A 82 -5.39 2.57 15.03
CA LEU A 82 -6.74 2.96 15.43
C LEU A 82 -7.68 3.08 14.22
N THR A 83 -7.19 3.58 13.07
CA THR A 83 -7.96 3.56 11.81
C THR A 83 -8.30 2.12 11.41
N GLY A 84 -7.31 1.22 11.44
CA GLY A 84 -7.48 -0.19 11.11
C GLY A 84 -8.46 -0.90 12.05
N LEU A 85 -8.38 -0.63 13.35
CA LEU A 85 -9.34 -1.11 14.36
C LEU A 85 -10.76 -0.59 14.08
N SER A 86 -10.91 0.68 13.75
CA SER A 86 -12.20 1.27 13.38
C SER A 86 -12.81 0.57 12.16
N ILE A 87 -12.00 0.30 11.13
CA ILE A 87 -12.44 -0.45 9.94
C ILE A 87 -12.77 -1.91 10.30
N ALA A 88 -11.95 -2.55 11.13
CA ALA A 88 -12.20 -3.92 11.57
C ALA A 88 -13.53 -4.04 12.34
N PHE A 89 -13.91 -3.03 13.13
CA PHE A 89 -15.22 -3.01 13.81
C PHE A 89 -16.43 -2.84 12.88
N LEU A 90 -16.22 -2.41 11.62
CA LEU A 90 -17.27 -2.47 10.59
C LEU A 90 -17.50 -3.90 10.09
N ASN A 91 -16.54 -4.81 10.28
CA ASN A 91 -16.68 -6.21 9.95
C ASN A 91 -17.43 -6.96 11.07
N ASP A 92 -18.56 -7.57 10.70
CA ASP A 92 -19.45 -8.27 11.63
C ASP A 92 -18.75 -9.41 12.37
N SER A 93 -17.97 -10.24 11.66
CA SER A 93 -17.24 -11.38 12.23
C SER A 93 -16.20 -10.93 13.25
N PHE A 94 -15.47 -9.86 12.94
CA PHE A 94 -14.49 -9.30 13.86
C PHE A 94 -15.15 -8.73 15.12
N ALA A 95 -16.20 -7.92 14.96
CA ALA A 95 -16.90 -7.28 16.07
C ALA A 95 -17.51 -8.29 17.05
N VAL A 96 -18.11 -9.37 16.56
CA VAL A 96 -18.66 -10.45 17.40
C VAL A 96 -17.55 -11.18 18.15
N THR A 97 -16.49 -11.61 17.43
CA THR A 97 -15.37 -12.33 18.04
C THR A 97 -14.67 -11.49 19.11
N PHE A 98 -14.47 -10.20 18.84
CA PHE A 98 -13.90 -9.27 19.80
C PHE A 98 -14.77 -9.14 21.06
N ASN A 99 -16.08 -8.94 20.90
CA ASN A 99 -17.01 -8.86 22.02
C ASN A 99 -17.02 -10.13 22.88
N GLU A 100 -17.00 -11.30 22.26
CA GLU A 100 -16.93 -12.58 22.98
C GLU A 100 -15.64 -12.72 23.78
N LYS A 101 -14.48 -12.41 23.17
CA LYS A 101 -13.18 -12.45 23.85
C LYS A 101 -13.17 -11.48 25.04
N VAL A 102 -13.54 -10.22 24.83
CA VAL A 102 -13.58 -9.22 25.91
C VAL A 102 -14.52 -9.65 27.03
N THR A 103 -15.72 -10.13 26.70
CA THR A 103 -16.69 -10.60 27.70
C THR A 103 -16.15 -11.81 28.47
N ARG A 104 -15.48 -12.76 27.81
CA ARG A 104 -14.85 -13.91 28.48
C ARG A 104 -13.72 -13.48 29.43
N THR A 105 -12.85 -12.58 28.99
CA THR A 105 -11.76 -12.04 29.82
C THR A 105 -12.34 -11.31 31.03
N VAL A 106 -13.33 -10.42 30.84
CA VAL A 106 -13.91 -9.70 31.97
C VAL A 106 -14.67 -10.63 32.92
N ARG A 107 -15.28 -11.73 32.45
CA ARG A 107 -15.85 -12.75 33.35
C ARG A 107 -14.82 -13.35 34.29
N GLN A 108 -13.57 -13.51 33.84
CA GLN A 108 -12.49 -14.04 34.68
C GLN A 108 -12.09 -13.06 35.78
N PHE A 109 -12.12 -11.75 35.52
CA PHE A 109 -11.76 -10.72 36.49
C PHE A 109 -12.93 -10.28 37.39
N SER A 110 -14.12 -10.09 36.82
CA SER A 110 -15.31 -9.64 37.52
C SER A 110 -16.59 -10.15 36.83
N PRO A 111 -17.24 -11.18 37.39
CA PRO A 111 -18.48 -11.71 36.82
C PRO A 111 -19.63 -10.67 36.84
N HIS A 112 -19.63 -9.74 37.80
CA HIS A 112 -20.64 -8.69 37.88
C HIS A 112 -20.53 -7.66 36.74
N LEU A 113 -19.32 -7.25 36.37
CA LEU A 113 -19.09 -6.36 35.22
C LEU A 113 -19.47 -7.03 33.90
N ALA A 114 -19.19 -8.32 33.77
CA ALA A 114 -19.58 -9.09 32.59
C ALA A 114 -21.09 -9.25 32.44
N ALA A 115 -21.84 -9.30 33.55
CA ALA A 115 -23.31 -9.30 33.50
C ALA A 115 -23.84 -7.97 32.95
N LYS A 116 -23.24 -6.84 33.35
CA LYS A 116 -23.62 -5.49 32.89
C LYS A 116 -23.32 -5.24 31.41
N MET A 117 -22.37 -5.98 30.82
CA MET A 117 -22.00 -5.88 29.40
C MET A 117 -22.86 -6.74 28.47
N ARG A 118 -23.82 -7.52 28.99
CA ARG A 118 -24.72 -8.30 28.14
C ARG A 118 -25.63 -7.36 27.34
N PRO A 119 -25.81 -7.59 26.02
CA PRO A 119 -26.77 -6.83 25.24
C PRO A 119 -28.19 -7.04 25.81
N PRO A 120 -29.07 -6.02 25.72
CA PRO A 120 -30.47 -6.17 26.12
C PRO A 120 -31.09 -7.32 25.34
N VAL A 121 -31.63 -8.30 26.06
CA VAL A 121 -32.29 -9.46 25.45
C VAL A 121 -33.63 -8.99 24.93
N ALA A 122 -33.74 -8.79 23.62
CA ALA A 122 -35.04 -8.63 22.98
C ALA A 122 -35.78 -9.97 23.10
N PRO A 123 -37.03 -9.98 23.61
CA PRO A 123 -37.80 -11.22 23.70
C PRO A 123 -37.97 -11.81 22.30
N VAL A 124 -37.65 -13.10 22.17
CA VAL A 124 -37.82 -13.84 20.91
C VAL A 124 -39.31 -14.09 20.72
N ILE A 125 -39.97 -13.25 19.92
CA ILE A 125 -41.36 -13.45 19.52
C ILE A 125 -41.37 -14.44 18.36
N ARG A 126 -41.89 -15.66 18.61
CA ARG A 126 -42.02 -16.73 17.61
C ARG A 126 -42.88 -16.21 16.44
N GLY A 127 -42.34 -16.26 15.21
CA GLY A 127 -43.06 -15.90 13.98
C GLY A 127 -42.74 -14.52 13.39
N ARG A 128 -41.93 -13.67 14.04
CA ARG A 128 -41.49 -12.39 13.47
C ARG A 128 -40.17 -12.57 12.73
N PRO A 129 -40.01 -12.07 11.47
CA PRO A 129 -38.72 -12.05 10.82
C PRO A 129 -37.72 -11.26 11.68
N SER A 130 -36.58 -11.89 11.96
CA SER A 130 -35.51 -11.31 12.77
C SER A 130 -35.00 -10.04 12.08
N VAL A 131 -35.34 -8.88 12.64
CA VAL A 131 -34.76 -7.59 12.23
C VAL A 131 -33.24 -7.74 12.35
N LYS A 132 -32.48 -7.29 11.34
CA LYS A 132 -31.01 -7.33 11.27
C LYS A 132 -30.42 -7.12 12.68
N ARG A 133 -29.83 -8.18 13.23
CA ARG A 133 -29.38 -8.22 14.63
C ARG A 133 -28.35 -7.11 14.83
N GLN A 134 -28.68 -6.08 15.63
CA GLN A 134 -27.71 -5.04 15.96
C GLN A 134 -26.56 -5.66 16.75
N ILE A 135 -25.34 -5.54 16.21
CA ILE A 135 -24.12 -6.04 16.85
C ILE A 135 -23.74 -5.08 17.96
N HIS A 136 -23.67 -5.63 19.17
CA HIS A 136 -23.27 -4.90 20.38
C HIS A 136 -21.87 -5.35 20.79
N ILE A 137 -21.06 -4.38 21.18
CA ILE A 137 -19.73 -4.60 21.74
C ILE A 137 -19.80 -4.09 23.19
N CYS A 138 -19.54 -4.95 24.16
CA CYS A 138 -19.59 -4.63 25.59
C CYS A 138 -20.91 -3.95 26.03
N GLY A 139 -22.05 -4.34 25.44
CA GLY A 139 -23.36 -3.77 25.74
C GLY A 139 -23.68 -2.42 25.09
N ARG A 140 -22.76 -1.86 24.28
CA ARG A 140 -22.98 -0.63 23.49
C ARG A 140 -23.07 -0.95 21.99
N PRO A 141 -23.75 -0.12 21.18
CA PRO A 141 -23.82 -0.33 19.74
C PRO A 141 -22.43 -0.15 19.11
N ARG A 142 -22.11 -0.97 18.11
CA ARG A 142 -20.80 -0.96 17.41
C ARG A 142 -20.36 0.44 16.92
N TRP A 143 -21.31 1.26 16.48
CA TRP A 143 -21.05 2.59 15.94
C TRP A 143 -20.36 3.52 16.95
N MET A 144 -20.60 3.32 18.25
CA MET A 144 -19.93 4.09 19.28
C MET A 144 -18.43 3.81 19.32
N PHE A 145 -18.02 2.54 19.17
CA PHE A 145 -16.60 2.16 19.11
C PHE A 145 -15.97 2.67 17.82
N VAL A 146 -16.63 2.46 16.67
CA VAL A 146 -16.18 3.00 15.38
C VAL A 146 -15.97 4.51 15.47
N PHE A 147 -16.92 5.24 16.04
CA PHE A 147 -16.83 6.69 16.20
C PHE A 147 -15.67 7.11 17.11
N VAL A 148 -15.52 6.47 18.28
CA VAL A 148 -14.42 6.80 19.22
C VAL A 148 -13.06 6.50 18.61
N PHE A 149 -12.88 5.33 18.01
CA PHE A 149 -11.62 4.94 17.36
C PHE A 149 -11.31 5.82 16.15
N SER A 150 -12.32 6.14 15.34
CA SER A 150 -12.19 7.05 14.19
C SER A 150 -11.84 8.48 14.63
N ALA A 151 -12.51 9.03 15.65
CA ALA A 151 -12.25 10.37 16.16
C ALA A 151 -10.85 10.48 16.78
N ALA A 152 -10.45 9.49 17.59
CA ALA A 152 -9.10 9.43 18.16
C ALA A 152 -8.03 9.32 17.07
N SER A 153 -8.28 8.47 16.06
CA SER A 153 -7.39 8.33 14.91
C SER A 153 -7.28 9.63 14.12
N PHE A 154 -8.41 10.29 13.82
CA PHE A 154 -8.44 11.57 13.12
C PHE A 154 -7.67 12.65 13.86
N PHE A 155 -7.89 12.77 15.18
CA PHE A 155 -7.14 13.71 16.01
C PHE A 155 -5.64 13.42 15.99
N LEU A 156 -5.23 12.15 16.09
CA LEU A 156 -3.83 11.78 16.04
C LEU A 156 -3.21 12.03 14.66
N TRP A 157 -3.93 11.78 13.57
CA TRP A 157 -3.48 12.12 12.21
C TRP A 157 -3.27 13.63 12.03
N PHE A 158 -4.18 14.43 12.58
CA PHE A 158 -4.11 15.90 12.53
C PHE A 158 -3.00 16.45 13.42
N ALA A 159 -2.96 16.06 14.70
CA ALA A 159 -1.98 16.52 15.69
C ALA A 159 -0.54 16.12 15.34
N SER A 160 -0.34 14.98 14.67
CA SER A 160 0.99 14.53 14.25
C SER A 160 1.44 15.07 12.89
N CYS A 161 0.60 15.83 12.18
CA CYS A 161 0.76 16.12 10.75
C CYS A 161 1.12 14.85 9.95
N GLY A 162 0.55 13.71 10.32
CA GLY A 162 0.94 12.40 9.77
C GLY A 162 0.63 12.30 8.29
N LEU A 163 -0.49 12.87 7.84
CA LEU A 163 -0.86 12.95 6.42
C LEU A 163 0.20 13.71 5.60
N LEU A 164 0.67 14.85 6.12
CA LEU A 164 1.72 15.64 5.48
C LEU A 164 3.04 14.87 5.44
N THR A 165 3.36 14.12 6.49
CA THR A 165 4.57 13.29 6.53
C THR A 165 4.53 12.16 5.50
N VAL A 166 3.39 11.48 5.36
CA VAL A 166 3.21 10.43 4.35
C VAL A 166 3.31 11.02 2.95
N LEU A 167 2.69 12.18 2.71
CA LEU A 167 2.78 12.89 1.44
C LEU A 167 4.22 13.28 1.11
N TRP A 168 4.97 13.84 2.07
CA TRP A 168 6.38 14.14 1.89
C TRP A 168 7.22 12.89 1.63
N ALA A 169 7.00 11.79 2.36
CA ALA A 169 7.70 10.53 2.13
C ALA A 169 7.41 9.98 0.73
N PHE A 170 6.18 10.13 0.23
CA PHE A 170 5.80 9.76 -1.13
C PHE A 170 6.53 10.62 -2.17
N VAL A 171 6.52 11.94 -2.00
CA VAL A 171 7.23 12.89 -2.88
C VAL A 171 8.73 12.59 -2.89
N ILE A 172 9.34 12.35 -1.73
CA ILE A 172 10.76 11.98 -1.61
C ILE A 172 11.03 10.65 -2.32
N GLY A 173 10.14 9.66 -2.18
CA GLY A 173 10.22 8.39 -2.89
C GLY A 173 10.23 8.58 -4.41
N LEU A 174 9.30 9.38 -4.94
CA LEU A 174 9.23 9.69 -6.38
C LEU A 174 10.43 10.51 -6.87
N LEU A 175 10.90 11.48 -6.08
CA LEU A 175 12.09 12.23 -6.43
C LEU A 175 13.33 11.33 -6.44
N ALA A 176 13.46 10.43 -5.48
CA ALA A 176 14.54 9.46 -5.44
C ALA A 176 14.52 8.52 -6.65
N THR A 177 13.34 8.04 -7.09
CA THR A 177 13.24 7.21 -8.31
C THR A 177 13.65 8.00 -9.55
N ILE A 178 13.15 9.23 -9.72
CA ILE A 178 13.50 10.09 -10.86
C ILE A 178 15.00 10.40 -10.87
N LEU A 179 15.58 10.80 -9.72
CA LEU A 179 17.00 11.11 -9.62
C LEU A 179 17.87 9.88 -9.91
N HIS A 180 17.54 8.74 -9.31
CA HIS A 180 18.25 7.50 -9.54
C HIS A 180 18.17 7.09 -11.02
N ALA A 181 16.98 7.09 -11.61
CA ALA A 181 16.79 6.74 -13.03
C ALA A 181 17.47 7.74 -13.98
N SER A 182 17.59 9.01 -13.60
CA SER A 182 18.26 10.07 -14.37
C SER A 182 19.78 9.88 -14.42
N PHE A 183 20.40 9.63 -13.27
CA PHE A 183 21.86 9.55 -13.16
C PHE A 183 22.40 8.15 -13.44
N ARG A 184 21.59 7.10 -13.31
CA ARG A 184 22.02 5.73 -13.58
C ARG A 184 22.38 5.57 -15.05
N THR A 185 23.57 5.04 -15.33
CA THR A 185 23.95 4.70 -16.71
C THR A 185 23.16 3.47 -17.17
N PRO A 186 22.58 3.47 -18.39
CA PRO A 186 21.93 2.30 -18.95
C PRO A 186 22.92 1.14 -19.04
N ASN A 187 22.52 -0.03 -18.53
CA ASN A 187 23.35 -1.22 -18.60
C ASN A 187 23.28 -1.83 -20.02
N LEU A 188 24.35 -2.47 -20.48
CA LEU A 188 24.33 -3.26 -21.71
C LEU A 188 23.28 -4.38 -21.61
N LYS A 189 23.16 -5.00 -20.44
CA LYS A 189 22.11 -5.99 -20.14
C LYS A 189 20.69 -5.41 -20.24
N ALA A 190 20.51 -4.15 -19.84
CA ALA A 190 19.24 -3.45 -19.99
C ALA A 190 18.91 -3.26 -21.47
N ARG A 191 19.88 -2.79 -22.27
CA ARG A 191 19.70 -2.64 -23.72
C ARG A 191 19.41 -3.97 -24.42
N LEU A 192 20.14 -5.02 -24.07
CA LEU A 192 19.97 -6.38 -24.62
C LEU A 192 18.60 -6.98 -24.29
N ASN A 193 18.10 -6.76 -23.06
CA ASN A 193 16.76 -7.22 -22.69
C ASN A 193 15.68 -6.51 -23.51
N THR A 194 15.82 -5.21 -23.79
CA THR A 194 14.89 -4.51 -24.69
C THR A 194 14.91 -5.12 -26.08
N PHE A 195 16.09 -5.37 -26.66
CA PHE A 195 16.20 -6.02 -27.98
C PHE A 195 15.60 -7.44 -27.98
N ARG A 196 15.78 -8.21 -26.90
CA ARG A 196 15.18 -9.53 -26.74
C ARG A 196 13.65 -9.46 -26.66
N GLU A 197 13.10 -8.44 -26.00
CA GLU A 197 11.64 -8.21 -25.93
C GLU A 197 11.07 -7.79 -27.29
N GLU A 198 11.74 -6.89 -28.01
CA GLU A 198 11.40 -6.53 -29.39
C GLU A 198 11.39 -7.77 -30.29
N PHE A 199 12.44 -8.60 -30.23
CA PHE A 199 12.51 -9.83 -31.01
C PHE A 199 11.37 -10.81 -30.66
N ARG A 200 11.04 -10.97 -29.37
CA ARG A 200 9.89 -11.81 -28.96
C ARG A 200 8.55 -11.24 -29.41
N ALA A 201 8.40 -9.92 -29.47
CA ALA A 201 7.17 -9.29 -29.94
C ALA A 201 7.00 -9.52 -31.46
N VAL A 202 8.06 -9.30 -32.24
CA VAL A 202 8.07 -9.61 -33.68
C VAL A 202 7.78 -11.10 -33.93
N TRP A 203 8.43 -11.99 -33.18
CA TRP A 203 8.23 -13.43 -33.33
C TRP A 203 6.80 -13.88 -33.00
N ARG A 204 6.18 -13.30 -31.96
CA ARG A 204 4.77 -13.59 -31.62
C ARG A 204 3.82 -13.17 -32.73
N ASN A 205 4.04 -11.99 -33.33
CA ASN A 205 3.23 -11.53 -34.46
C ASN A 205 3.36 -12.45 -35.69
N TYR A 206 4.54 -13.05 -35.92
CA TYR A 206 4.72 -14.05 -36.98
C TYR A 206 4.05 -15.39 -36.68
N SER A 207 3.92 -15.78 -35.41
CA SER A 207 3.27 -17.05 -35.04
C SER A 207 1.75 -17.01 -35.01
N GLU A 208 1.15 -15.81 -35.04
CA GLU A 208 -0.30 -15.60 -35.09
C GLU A 208 -0.84 -15.40 -36.52
N LEU A 209 0.05 -15.40 -37.53
CA LEU A 209 -0.26 -15.44 -38.97
C LEU A 209 -0.27 -16.89 -39.48
#